data_AF-A0A2R6K4V9-F1
#
_entry.id   AF-A0A2R6K4V9-F1
#
_cell.length_a   1.000
_cell.length_b   1.000
_cell.length_c   1.000
_cell.angle_alpha   90.00
_cell.angle_beta   90.00
_cell.angle_gamma   90.00
#
_symmetry.space_group_name_H-M   'P 1'
#
loop_
_entity.id
_entity.type
_entity.pdbx_description
1 polymer ?
#
loop_
_entity_poly.entity_id
_entity_poly.type
_entity_poly.pdbx_seq_one_letter_code
_entity_poly.pdbx_strand_id
1 'polypeptide(L)'
;PTRRAARELVARDRNEFLPDDPVTFVADQLAALADAPLRPAINVRTTSVGPLREVARVAARHDAILEINAHCRQEEMCAAGAGETLLRDTDRLREYVAAATDAGADVSVKARTEVSGVDLAALAPELERAGADCLHVDAMDSEPVVGEVRATSDLFLVANNGVRNRATVREYLDYGADAVSVGRPSDDPRVLRRVARALRDAEVSA
;
A
#
# COMPACT_ATOMS: atom_id res chain seq x y z
N PRO A 1 15.86 10.09 -8.03
CA PRO A 1 16.48 8.80 -7.63
C PRO A 1 15.68 7.58 -8.09
N THR A 2 14.39 7.49 -7.74
CA THR A 2 13.53 6.34 -8.05
C THR A 2 13.34 6.07 -9.54
N ARG A 3 13.28 7.10 -10.41
CA ARG A 3 13.25 6.90 -11.88
C ARG A 3 14.52 6.24 -12.43
N ARG A 4 15.69 6.48 -11.84
CA ARG A 4 16.94 5.80 -12.22
C ARG A 4 16.88 4.33 -11.78
N ALA A 5 16.49 4.09 -10.54
CA ALA A 5 16.27 2.73 -10.01
C ALA A 5 15.26 1.93 -10.86
N ALA A 6 14.18 2.56 -11.32
CA ALA A 6 13.21 1.92 -12.21
C ALA A 6 13.84 1.50 -13.55
N ARG A 7 14.74 2.32 -14.13
CA ARG A 7 15.49 1.96 -15.35
C ARG A 7 16.44 0.78 -15.12
N GLU A 8 17.13 0.75 -13.99
CA GLU A 8 18.01 -0.36 -13.61
C GLU A 8 17.21 -1.66 -13.42
N LEU A 9 16.01 -1.58 -12.81
CA LEU A 9 15.10 -2.71 -12.69
C LEU A 9 14.65 -3.24 -14.06
N VAL A 10 14.23 -2.37 -14.97
CA VAL A 10 13.81 -2.79 -16.34
C VAL A 10 14.99 -3.36 -17.13
N ALA A 11 16.21 -2.84 -16.94
CA ALA A 11 17.41 -3.43 -17.54
C ALA A 11 17.73 -4.84 -17.01
N ARG A 12 17.12 -5.26 -15.90
CA ARG A 12 17.17 -6.62 -15.34
C ARG A 12 15.89 -7.43 -15.61
N ASP A 13 15.16 -7.09 -16.68
CA ASP A 13 13.94 -7.77 -17.13
C ASP A 13 12.80 -7.77 -16.10
N ARG A 14 12.76 -6.77 -15.22
CA ARG A 14 11.60 -6.54 -14.34
C ARG A 14 10.51 -5.79 -15.11
N ASN A 15 9.28 -6.28 -15.03
CA ASN A 15 8.11 -5.55 -15.47
C ASN A 15 7.87 -4.36 -14.53
N GLU A 16 8.21 -3.15 -14.97
CA GLU A 16 7.99 -1.91 -14.24
C GLU A 16 7.46 -0.83 -15.20
N PHE A 17 6.62 0.06 -14.68
CA PHE A 17 6.15 1.22 -15.44
C PHE A 17 7.27 2.27 -15.54
N LEU A 18 7.66 2.63 -16.77
CA LEU A 18 8.62 3.69 -17.07
C LEU A 18 8.04 4.73 -18.05
N PRO A 19 6.91 5.38 -17.70
CA PRO A 19 6.38 6.45 -18.54
C PRO A 19 7.32 7.65 -18.56
N ASP A 20 7.36 8.36 -19.68
CA ASP A 20 8.10 9.62 -19.80
C ASP A 20 7.55 10.67 -18.83
N ASP A 21 6.22 10.74 -18.72
CA ASP A 21 5.48 11.55 -17.76
C ASP A 21 4.64 10.67 -16.82
N PRO A 22 5.10 10.41 -15.58
CA PRO A 22 4.35 9.63 -14.60
C PRO A 22 3.01 10.22 -14.19
N VAL A 23 2.88 11.55 -14.15
CA VAL A 23 1.67 12.21 -13.65
C VAL A 23 0.55 12.04 -14.67
N THR A 24 0.86 12.31 -15.95
CA THR A 24 -0.07 12.06 -17.06
C THR A 24 -0.39 10.58 -17.19
N PHE A 25 0.61 9.69 -17.11
CA PHE A 25 0.38 8.24 -17.15
C PHE A 25 -0.59 7.79 -16.07
N VAL A 26 -0.42 8.24 -14.83
CA VAL A 26 -1.32 7.90 -13.73
C VAL A 26 -2.74 8.44 -13.99
N ALA A 27 -2.88 9.67 -14.47
CA ALA A 27 -4.19 10.24 -14.81
C ALA A 27 -4.90 9.40 -15.88
N ASP A 28 -4.18 8.97 -16.93
CA ASP A 28 -4.74 8.15 -18.00
C ASP A 28 -5.16 6.76 -17.49
N GLN A 29 -4.36 6.12 -16.64
CA GLN A 29 -4.71 4.82 -16.06
C GLN A 29 -5.94 4.91 -15.16
N LEU A 30 -6.06 5.97 -14.35
CA LEU A 30 -7.24 6.19 -13.51
C LEU A 30 -8.49 6.52 -14.34
N ALA A 31 -8.34 7.35 -15.38
CA ALA A 31 -9.44 7.67 -16.29
C ALA A 31 -9.99 6.42 -16.98
N ALA A 32 -9.12 5.47 -17.35
CA ALA A 32 -9.53 4.20 -17.94
C ALA A 32 -10.34 3.30 -16.98
N LEU A 33 -10.32 3.57 -15.67
CA LEU A 33 -11.05 2.83 -14.65
C LEU A 33 -12.35 3.54 -14.21
N ALA A 34 -12.70 4.69 -14.80
CA ALA A 34 -13.82 5.52 -14.33
C ALA A 34 -15.18 4.81 -14.30
N ASP A 35 -15.44 3.90 -15.24
CA ASP A 35 -16.69 3.13 -15.32
C ASP A 35 -16.62 1.77 -14.61
N ALA A 36 -15.46 1.41 -14.05
CA ALA A 36 -15.31 0.15 -13.34
C ALA A 36 -15.90 0.28 -11.92
N PRO A 37 -16.65 -0.73 -11.43
CA PRO A 37 -17.25 -0.71 -10.10
C PRO A 37 -16.20 -1.03 -9.02
N LEU A 38 -15.15 -0.24 -8.95
CA LEU A 38 -14.03 -0.35 -8.02
C LEU A 38 -13.56 1.04 -7.61
N ARG A 39 -12.93 1.11 -6.44
CA ARG A 39 -12.15 2.27 -6.03
C ARG A 39 -10.68 2.01 -6.37
N PRO A 40 -10.08 2.74 -7.32
CA PRO A 40 -8.71 2.49 -7.72
C PRO A 40 -7.71 3.00 -6.68
N ALA A 41 -6.51 2.42 -6.67
CA ALA A 41 -5.38 2.89 -5.88
C ALA A 41 -4.11 2.93 -6.73
N ILE A 42 -3.22 3.90 -6.47
CA ILE A 42 -1.93 4.03 -7.15
C ILE A 42 -0.81 3.88 -6.14
N ASN A 43 0.00 2.85 -6.30
CA ASN A 43 1.17 2.64 -5.48
C ASN A 43 2.38 3.42 -6.05
N VAL A 44 2.90 4.38 -5.29
CA VAL A 44 4.00 5.25 -5.71
C VAL A 44 5.30 4.95 -4.96
N ARG A 45 6.39 4.87 -5.70
CA ARG A 45 7.77 4.83 -5.17
C ARG A 45 8.42 6.19 -5.40
N THR A 46 8.51 6.99 -4.34
CA THR A 46 9.06 8.35 -4.40
C THR A 46 10.15 8.57 -3.36
N THR A 47 11.02 9.54 -3.64
CA THR A 47 12.01 10.08 -2.71
C THR A 47 11.91 11.60 -2.61
N SER A 48 10.80 12.19 -3.05
CA SER A 48 10.62 13.63 -3.15
C SER A 48 9.15 14.02 -3.09
N VAL A 49 8.85 15.08 -2.35
CA VAL A 49 7.49 15.58 -2.10
C VAL A 49 6.84 16.22 -3.32
N GLY A 50 7.60 16.94 -4.17
CA GLY A 50 7.04 17.67 -5.32
C GLY A 50 6.20 16.77 -6.25
N PRO A 51 6.81 15.75 -6.88
CA PRO A 51 6.08 14.78 -7.70
C PRO A 51 5.00 14.00 -6.94
N LEU A 52 5.22 13.73 -5.65
CA LEU A 52 4.22 13.05 -4.81
C LEU A 52 2.93 13.89 -4.72
N ARG A 53 3.04 15.21 -4.48
CA ARG A 53 1.89 16.13 -4.44
C ARG A 53 1.16 16.19 -5.77
N GLU A 54 1.87 16.14 -6.89
CA GLU A 54 1.25 16.13 -8.21
C GLU A 54 0.39 14.88 -8.43
N VAL A 55 0.94 13.70 -8.11
CA VAL A 55 0.20 12.43 -8.19
C VAL A 55 -0.94 12.37 -7.18
N ALA A 56 -0.75 12.91 -5.96
CA ALA A 56 -1.82 13.00 -4.95
C ALA A 56 -3.01 13.81 -5.47
N ARG A 57 -2.78 14.97 -6.11
CA ARG A 57 -3.86 15.75 -6.72
C ARG A 57 -4.55 15.00 -7.86
N VAL A 58 -3.82 14.18 -8.61
CA VAL A 58 -4.44 13.31 -9.63
C VAL A 58 -5.34 12.29 -8.94
N ALA A 59 -4.82 11.58 -7.93
CA ALA A 59 -5.59 10.58 -7.18
C ALA A 59 -6.90 11.17 -6.63
N ALA A 60 -6.81 12.33 -5.97
CA ALA A 60 -7.96 13.06 -5.44
C ALA A 60 -9.04 13.39 -6.50
N ARG A 61 -8.62 13.85 -7.70
CA ARG A 61 -9.56 14.17 -8.80
C ARG A 61 -10.32 12.97 -9.34
N HIS A 62 -9.79 11.76 -9.14
CA HIS A 62 -10.35 10.52 -9.65
C HIS A 62 -10.95 9.63 -8.55
N ASP A 63 -11.11 10.16 -7.32
CA ASP A 63 -11.53 9.39 -6.14
C ASP A 63 -10.69 8.09 -5.95
N ALA A 64 -9.38 8.22 -6.18
CA ALA A 64 -8.42 7.14 -6.06
C ALA A 64 -7.60 7.28 -4.77
N ILE A 65 -7.17 6.16 -4.22
CA ILE A 65 -6.26 6.12 -3.08
C ILE A 65 -4.82 6.31 -3.57
N LEU A 66 -4.07 7.21 -2.95
CA LEU A 66 -2.62 7.31 -3.15
C LEU A 66 -1.92 6.42 -2.13
N GLU A 67 -1.25 5.37 -2.59
CA GLU A 67 -0.51 4.45 -1.72
C GLU A 67 1.00 4.72 -1.77
N ILE A 68 1.57 5.19 -0.66
CA ILE A 68 3.02 5.36 -0.52
C ILE A 68 3.66 3.99 -0.30
N ASN A 69 4.61 3.63 -1.16
CA ASN A 69 5.34 2.37 -1.03
C ASN A 69 6.49 2.48 -0.01
N ALA A 70 6.28 1.89 1.16
CA ALA A 70 7.31 1.62 2.17
C ALA A 70 7.51 0.09 2.32
N HIS A 71 7.41 -0.65 1.23
CA HIS A 71 7.23 -2.11 1.24
C HIS A 71 8.28 -2.85 0.42
N CYS A 72 8.53 -2.37 -0.79
CA CYS A 72 9.22 -3.15 -1.79
C CYS A 72 10.69 -3.40 -1.42
N ARG A 73 11.24 -4.57 -1.80
CA ARG A 73 12.61 -5.02 -1.42
C ARG A 73 13.63 -5.00 -2.55
N GLN A 74 13.29 -4.36 -3.66
CA GLN A 74 14.16 -4.24 -4.82
C GLN A 74 15.39 -3.44 -4.44
N GLU A 75 16.58 -4.01 -4.61
CA GLU A 75 17.86 -3.44 -4.21
C GLU A 75 18.04 -2.02 -4.73
N GLU A 76 17.66 -1.77 -5.99
CA GLU A 76 17.76 -0.47 -6.65
C GLU A 76 16.85 0.58 -6.01
N MET A 77 15.62 0.19 -5.62
CA MET A 77 14.67 1.08 -4.94
C MET A 77 15.09 1.33 -3.49
N CYS A 78 15.54 0.29 -2.79
CA CYS A 78 16.06 0.39 -1.43
C CYS A 78 17.31 1.28 -1.37
N ALA A 79 18.23 1.15 -2.32
CA ALA A 79 19.42 1.99 -2.46
C ALA A 79 19.07 3.44 -2.82
N ALA A 80 17.98 3.67 -3.56
CA ALA A 80 17.46 5.01 -3.80
C ALA A 80 16.79 5.63 -2.56
N GLY A 81 16.57 4.87 -1.48
CA GLY A 81 15.90 5.30 -0.26
C GLY A 81 14.39 5.17 -0.28
N ALA A 82 13.82 4.43 -1.23
CA ALA A 82 12.40 4.04 -1.29
C ALA A 82 12.21 2.58 -0.81
N GLY A 83 10.99 2.05 -0.93
CA GLY A 83 10.71 0.68 -0.51
C GLY A 83 10.86 0.49 1.00
N GLU A 84 11.29 -0.69 1.44
CA GLU A 84 11.44 -0.99 2.87
C GLU A 84 12.48 -0.10 3.58
N THR A 85 13.43 0.50 2.84
CA THR A 85 14.37 1.48 3.43
C THR A 85 13.64 2.67 4.02
N LEU A 86 12.51 3.09 3.43
CA LEU A 86 11.72 4.21 3.90
C LEU A 86 11.11 3.96 5.30
N LEU A 87 10.83 2.71 5.67
CA LEU A 87 10.26 2.37 6.98
C LEU A 87 11.17 2.71 8.17
N ARG A 88 12.49 2.80 7.94
CA ARG A 88 13.46 3.19 8.97
C ARG A 88 13.51 4.70 9.20
N ASP A 89 12.80 5.47 8.37
CA ASP A 89 12.79 6.93 8.39
C ASP A 89 11.36 7.42 8.59
N THR A 90 10.89 7.29 9.83
CA THR A 90 9.53 7.66 10.25
C THR A 90 9.21 9.11 9.89
N ASP A 91 10.13 10.05 10.13
CA ASP A 91 9.88 11.47 9.89
C ASP A 91 9.68 11.77 8.41
N ARG A 92 10.49 11.17 7.52
CA ARG A 92 10.32 11.32 6.09
C ARG A 92 9.05 10.65 5.58
N LEU A 93 8.68 9.49 6.14
CA LEU A 93 7.42 8.83 5.78
C LEU A 93 6.20 9.67 6.21
N ARG A 94 6.24 10.27 7.40
CA ARG A 94 5.22 11.22 7.87
C ARG A 94 5.13 12.46 6.98
N GLU A 95 6.27 13.01 6.55
CA GLU A 95 6.31 14.13 5.60
C GLU A 95 5.61 13.77 4.29
N TYR A 96 5.81 12.56 3.77
CA TYR A 96 5.16 12.10 2.54
C TYR A 96 3.66 11.94 2.72
N VAL A 97 3.23 11.33 3.83
CA VAL A 97 1.80 11.20 4.17
C VAL A 97 1.17 12.59 4.24
N ALA A 98 1.70 13.47 5.09
CA ALA A 98 1.15 14.83 5.28
C ALA A 98 1.09 15.61 3.96
N ALA A 99 2.14 15.53 3.12
CA ALA A 99 2.14 16.21 1.84
C ALA A 99 1.10 15.68 0.85
N ALA A 100 0.80 14.38 0.88
CA ALA A 100 -0.25 13.78 0.06
C ALA A 100 -1.65 14.11 0.58
N THR A 101 -1.85 14.06 1.89
CA THR A 101 -3.09 14.47 2.55
C THR A 101 -3.40 15.95 2.33
N ASP A 102 -2.39 16.84 2.47
CA ASP A 102 -2.50 18.27 2.16
C ASP A 102 -2.88 18.54 0.69
N ALA A 103 -2.55 17.62 -0.21
CA ALA A 103 -2.92 17.68 -1.62
C ALA A 103 -4.33 17.14 -1.90
N GLY A 104 -5.04 16.67 -0.87
CA GLY A 104 -6.43 16.23 -0.90
C GLY A 104 -6.65 14.77 -1.26
N ALA A 105 -5.61 13.94 -1.24
CA ALA A 105 -5.76 12.50 -1.51
C ALA A 105 -6.11 11.73 -0.24
N ASP A 106 -6.90 10.66 -0.39
CA ASP A 106 -6.93 9.58 0.60
C ASP A 106 -5.60 8.82 0.53
N VAL A 107 -4.92 8.66 1.67
CA VAL A 107 -3.55 8.16 1.73
C VAL A 107 -3.49 6.78 2.39
N SER A 108 -2.98 5.81 1.63
CA SER A 108 -2.53 4.52 2.16
C SER A 108 -1.01 4.50 2.30
N VAL A 109 -0.49 3.80 3.29
CA VAL A 109 0.92 3.41 3.34
C VAL A 109 1.00 1.89 3.24
N LYS A 110 1.70 1.39 2.20
CA LYS A 110 2.02 -0.04 2.14
C LYS A 110 3.34 -0.30 2.86
N ALA A 111 3.25 -0.98 3.99
CA ALA A 111 4.38 -1.37 4.83
C ALA A 111 4.60 -2.89 4.76
N ARG A 112 5.69 -3.34 5.38
CA ARG A 112 5.95 -4.76 5.60
C ARG A 112 6.55 -5.00 6.97
N THR A 113 6.34 -6.20 7.48
CA THR A 113 7.06 -6.75 8.62
C THR A 113 8.47 -7.20 8.20
N GLU A 114 9.23 -7.73 9.18
CA GLU A 114 10.59 -8.26 9.00
C GLU A 114 11.64 -7.23 8.55
N VAL A 115 11.43 -5.95 8.87
CA VAL A 115 12.42 -4.90 8.65
C VAL A 115 13.15 -4.61 9.94
N SER A 116 14.44 -4.95 9.99
CA SER A 116 15.26 -4.71 11.18
C SER A 116 15.23 -3.24 11.60
N GLY A 117 14.91 -3.01 12.88
CA GLY A 117 14.80 -1.70 13.51
C GLY A 117 13.45 -0.99 13.30
N VAL A 118 12.44 -1.66 12.74
CA VAL A 118 11.11 -1.09 12.49
C VAL A 118 10.06 -1.82 13.33
N ASP A 119 9.28 -1.04 14.07
CA ASP A 119 8.08 -1.48 14.79
C ASP A 119 6.86 -0.85 14.13
N LEU A 120 6.00 -1.67 13.50
CA LEU A 120 4.82 -1.17 12.81
C LEU A 120 3.73 -0.69 13.78
N ALA A 121 3.61 -1.30 14.96
CA ALA A 121 2.64 -0.89 15.97
C ALA A 121 3.01 0.48 16.55
N ALA A 122 4.31 0.78 16.69
CA ALA A 122 4.79 2.12 17.03
C ALA A 122 4.68 3.13 15.89
N LEU A 123 4.79 2.68 14.63
CA LEU A 123 4.70 3.53 13.44
C LEU A 123 3.25 3.96 13.12
N ALA A 124 2.26 3.07 13.29
CA ALA A 124 0.89 3.33 12.85
C ALA A 124 0.28 4.64 13.43
N PRO A 125 0.40 4.95 14.74
CA PRO A 125 -0.12 6.20 15.30
C PRO A 125 0.59 7.45 14.75
N GLU A 126 1.85 7.32 14.33
CA GLU A 126 2.60 8.42 13.71
C GLU A 126 2.07 8.74 12.31
N LEU A 127 1.73 7.71 11.54
CA LEU A 127 1.14 7.84 10.21
C LEU A 127 -0.29 8.38 10.29
N GLU A 128 -1.08 7.89 11.24
CA GLU A 128 -2.41 8.40 11.53
C GLU A 128 -2.39 9.90 11.85
N ARG A 129 -1.48 10.32 12.75
CA ARG A 129 -1.30 11.75 13.07
C ARG A 129 -0.80 12.58 11.89
N ALA A 130 -0.11 11.97 10.93
CA ALA A 130 0.30 12.65 9.70
C ALA A 130 -0.85 12.77 8.68
N GLY A 131 -1.98 12.09 8.92
CA GLY A 131 -3.17 12.14 8.07
C GLY A 131 -3.30 10.97 7.10
N ALA A 132 -2.69 9.82 7.40
CA ALA A 132 -2.98 8.59 6.66
C ALA A 132 -4.41 8.12 6.96
N ASP A 133 -5.05 7.50 5.98
CA ASP A 133 -6.38 6.88 6.11
C ASP A 133 -6.27 5.36 6.26
N CYS A 134 -5.22 4.78 5.70
CA CYS A 134 -5.04 3.34 5.59
C CYS A 134 -3.60 2.91 5.84
N LEU A 135 -3.43 1.81 6.57
CA LEU A 135 -2.16 1.07 6.66
C LEU A 135 -2.33 -0.31 6.02
N HIS A 136 -1.59 -0.56 4.95
CA HIS A 136 -1.59 -1.82 4.22
C HIS A 136 -0.35 -2.64 4.61
N VAL A 137 -0.54 -3.66 5.45
CA VAL A 137 0.53 -4.44 6.06
C VAL A 137 0.77 -5.72 5.26
N ASP A 138 1.93 -5.84 4.63
CA ASP A 138 2.44 -7.14 4.19
C ASP A 138 3.06 -7.87 5.38
N ALA A 139 2.34 -8.87 5.90
CA ALA A 139 2.68 -9.53 7.14
C ALA A 139 3.88 -10.47 7.04
N MET A 140 4.36 -10.80 5.83
CA MET A 140 5.40 -11.83 5.63
C MET A 140 5.08 -13.08 6.47
N ASP A 141 5.97 -13.58 7.32
CA ASP A 141 5.71 -14.71 8.22
C ASP A 141 5.39 -14.21 9.67
N SER A 142 4.76 -13.04 9.80
CA SER A 142 4.48 -12.32 11.06
C SER A 142 3.03 -11.80 11.14
N GLU A 143 2.05 -12.66 10.84
CA GLU A 143 0.62 -12.33 10.86
C GLU A 143 0.12 -11.64 12.15
N PRO A 144 0.56 -12.03 13.38
CA PRO A 144 0.12 -11.37 14.61
C PRO A 144 0.38 -9.86 14.70
N VAL A 145 1.34 -9.32 13.93
CA VAL A 145 1.65 -7.89 13.92
C VAL A 145 0.45 -7.05 13.47
N VAL A 146 -0.47 -7.62 12.68
CA VAL A 146 -1.74 -6.95 12.32
C VAL A 146 -2.53 -6.60 13.58
N GLY A 147 -2.62 -7.50 14.56
CA GLY A 147 -3.30 -7.25 15.82
C GLY A 147 -2.56 -6.26 16.73
N GLU A 148 -1.23 -6.28 16.71
CA GLU A 148 -0.40 -5.30 17.42
C GLU A 148 -0.62 -3.88 16.88
N VAL A 149 -0.68 -3.73 15.56
CA VAL A 149 -1.00 -2.46 14.89
C VAL A 149 -2.43 -2.00 15.21
N ARG A 150 -3.40 -2.92 15.14
CA ARG A 150 -4.79 -2.61 15.47
C ARG A 150 -4.96 -2.12 16.91
N ALA A 151 -4.14 -2.62 17.83
CA ALA A 151 -4.17 -2.20 19.23
C ALA A 151 -3.66 -0.77 19.47
N THR A 152 -2.95 -0.16 18.51
CA THR A 152 -2.33 1.16 18.69
C THR A 152 -2.91 2.26 17.80
N SER A 153 -3.64 1.93 16.74
CA SER A 153 -4.12 2.90 15.75
C SER A 153 -5.52 2.58 15.23
N ASP A 154 -6.28 3.61 14.85
CA ASP A 154 -7.62 3.50 14.24
C ASP A 154 -7.62 3.54 12.71
N LEU A 155 -6.44 3.54 12.07
CA LEU A 155 -6.29 3.45 10.62
C LEU A 155 -7.04 2.25 10.05
N PHE A 156 -7.61 2.43 8.85
CA PHE A 156 -8.16 1.31 8.09
C PHE A 156 -7.03 0.32 7.77
N LEU A 157 -7.18 -0.92 8.22
CA LEU A 157 -6.10 -1.90 8.21
C LEU A 157 -6.31 -2.94 7.11
N VAL A 158 -5.43 -2.93 6.10
CA VAL A 158 -5.44 -3.92 5.02
C VAL A 158 -4.33 -4.93 5.27
N ALA A 159 -4.69 -6.18 5.58
CA ALA A 159 -3.72 -7.25 5.73
C ALA A 159 -3.36 -7.92 4.40
N ASN A 160 -2.08 -8.19 4.19
CA ASN A 160 -1.53 -8.80 2.99
C ASN A 160 -0.51 -9.89 3.35
N ASN A 161 -0.18 -10.71 2.35
CA ASN A 161 0.60 -11.95 2.38
C ASN A 161 -0.23 -13.21 2.62
N GLY A 162 -0.04 -14.22 1.77
CA GLY A 162 -0.69 -15.53 1.92
C GLY A 162 -2.20 -15.61 1.65
N VAL A 163 -2.92 -14.49 1.51
CA VAL A 163 -4.39 -14.45 1.35
C VAL A 163 -4.85 -15.24 0.12
N ARG A 164 -5.59 -16.33 0.35
CA ARG A 164 -6.03 -17.24 -0.74
C ARG A 164 -7.33 -18.00 -0.50
N ASN A 165 -7.78 -18.10 0.74
CA ASN A 165 -8.96 -18.89 1.10
C ASN A 165 -9.59 -18.41 2.43
N ARG A 166 -10.64 -19.11 2.86
CA ARG A 166 -11.38 -18.82 4.10
C ARG A 166 -10.49 -18.81 5.35
N ALA A 167 -9.52 -19.70 5.46
CA ALA A 167 -8.66 -19.79 6.65
C ALA A 167 -7.79 -18.52 6.77
N THR A 168 -7.09 -18.15 5.70
CA THR A 168 -6.24 -16.95 5.69
C THR A 168 -7.03 -15.65 5.82
N VAL A 169 -8.26 -15.60 5.30
CA VAL A 169 -9.12 -14.42 5.50
C VAL A 169 -9.51 -14.29 6.97
N ARG A 170 -10.01 -15.39 7.57
CA ARG A 170 -10.42 -15.38 8.98
C ARG A 170 -9.28 -15.04 9.91
N GLU A 171 -8.10 -15.61 9.69
CA GLU A 171 -6.90 -15.30 10.46
C GLU A 171 -6.64 -13.80 10.55
N TYR A 172 -6.64 -13.08 9.42
CA TYR A 172 -6.44 -11.63 9.45
C TYR A 172 -7.61 -10.84 10.03
N LEU A 173 -8.85 -11.28 9.81
CA LEU A 173 -10.00 -10.64 10.45
C LEU A 173 -9.99 -10.85 11.98
N ASP A 174 -9.55 -12.02 12.45
CA ASP A 174 -9.41 -12.35 13.87
C ASP A 174 -8.30 -11.50 14.53
N TYR A 175 -7.28 -11.10 13.77
CA TYR A 175 -6.30 -10.08 14.18
C TYR A 175 -6.83 -8.64 14.12
N GLY A 176 -8.02 -8.42 13.56
CA GLY A 176 -8.65 -7.10 13.49
C GLY A 176 -8.31 -6.29 12.25
N ALA A 177 -7.93 -6.93 11.13
CA ALA A 177 -7.88 -6.25 9.84
C ALA A 177 -9.30 -5.92 9.34
N ASP A 178 -9.47 -4.75 8.75
CA ASP A 178 -10.72 -4.32 8.11
C ASP A 178 -10.88 -4.90 6.70
N ALA A 179 -9.75 -5.19 6.04
CA ALA A 179 -9.73 -5.79 4.72
C ALA A 179 -8.51 -6.69 4.50
N VAL A 180 -8.56 -7.47 3.42
CA VAL A 180 -7.45 -8.31 2.97
C VAL A 180 -7.07 -8.01 1.53
N SER A 181 -5.78 -8.12 1.23
CA SER A 181 -5.22 -7.86 -0.10
C SER A 181 -4.66 -9.14 -0.72
N VAL A 182 -5.09 -9.46 -1.94
CA VAL A 182 -4.64 -10.63 -2.71
C VAL A 182 -3.55 -10.22 -3.69
N GLY A 183 -2.32 -10.71 -3.48
CA GLY A 183 -1.17 -10.38 -4.33
C GLY A 183 -1.06 -11.27 -5.57
N ARG A 184 -0.04 -12.13 -5.59
CA ARG A 184 0.29 -13.01 -6.75
C ARG A 184 -0.89 -13.78 -7.36
N PRO A 185 -1.83 -14.38 -6.61
CA PRO A 185 -2.93 -15.14 -7.20
C PRO A 185 -4.15 -14.28 -7.57
N SER A 186 -3.99 -12.97 -7.70
CA SER A 186 -5.09 -12.04 -8.06
C SER A 186 -5.62 -12.25 -9.46
N ASP A 187 -4.88 -12.93 -10.35
CA ASP A 187 -5.31 -13.32 -11.68
C ASP A 187 -6.10 -14.65 -11.71
N ASP A 188 -6.16 -15.40 -10.60
CA ASP A 188 -6.97 -16.63 -10.49
C ASP A 188 -8.38 -16.30 -9.96
N PRO A 189 -9.43 -16.37 -10.81
CA PRO A 189 -10.80 -16.08 -10.38
C PRO A 189 -11.32 -17.05 -9.32
N ARG A 190 -10.74 -18.25 -9.19
CA ARG A 190 -11.10 -19.20 -8.15
C ARG A 190 -10.62 -18.71 -6.78
N VAL A 191 -9.42 -18.12 -6.71
CA VAL A 191 -8.91 -17.54 -5.47
C VAL A 191 -9.74 -16.32 -5.08
N LEU A 192 -9.97 -15.39 -6.02
CA LEU A 192 -10.79 -14.21 -5.75
C LEU A 192 -12.21 -14.58 -5.27
N ARG A 193 -12.88 -15.55 -5.90
CA ARG A 193 -14.20 -16.02 -5.45
C ARG A 193 -14.18 -16.63 -4.05
N ARG A 194 -13.12 -17.37 -3.69
CA ARG A 194 -13.00 -17.96 -2.34
C ARG A 194 -12.81 -16.88 -1.29
N VAL A 195 -11.96 -15.89 -1.56
CA VAL A 195 -11.72 -14.74 -0.66
C VAL A 195 -13.00 -13.92 -0.50
N ALA A 196 -13.66 -13.56 -1.61
CA ALA A 196 -14.92 -12.81 -1.57
C ALA A 196 -16.07 -13.55 -0.88
N ARG A 197 -16.12 -14.89 -0.95
CA ARG A 197 -17.07 -15.68 -0.16
C ARG A 197 -16.73 -15.65 1.32
N ALA A 198 -15.45 -15.76 1.68
CA ALA A 198 -15.02 -15.75 3.07
C ALA A 198 -15.32 -14.41 3.76
N LEU A 199 -15.13 -13.28 3.07
CA LEU A 199 -15.48 -11.95 3.58
C LEU A 199 -16.99 -11.81 3.84
N ARG A 200 -17.83 -12.17 2.87
CA ARG A 200 -19.31 -12.14 3.05
C ARG A 200 -19.79 -13.03 4.19
N ASP A 201 -19.20 -14.21 4.36
CA ASP A 201 -19.56 -15.11 5.46
C ASP A 201 -19.17 -14.52 6.83
N ALA A 202 -18.11 -13.70 6.90
CA ALA A 202 -17.68 -13.03 8.12
C ALA A 202 -18.58 -11.84 8.47
N GLU A 203 -18.98 -11.04 7.48
CA GLU A 203 -19.92 -9.91 7.67
C GLU A 203 -21.28 -10.36 8.23
N VAL A 204 -21.77 -11.54 7.83
CA VAL A 204 -23.02 -12.11 8.34
C VAL A 204 -22.89 -12.63 9.78
N SER A 205 -21.66 -12.85 10.26
CA SER A 205 -21.38 -13.43 11.58
C SER A 205 -21.01 -12.39 12.65
N ALA A 206 -20.80 -11.13 12.27
CA ALA A 206 -20.49 -10.00 13.14
C ALA A 206 -21.76 -9.27 13.61
#